data_AF-A0A843T4Y9-F1
#
_entry.id   AF-A0A843T4Y9-F1
#
_cell.length_a   1.000
_cell.length_b   1.000
_cell.length_c   1.000
_cell.angle_alpha   90.00
_cell.angle_beta   90.00
_cell.angle_gamma   90.00
#
_symmetry.space_group_name_H-M   'P 1'
#
loop_
_entity.id
_entity.type
_entity.pdbx_description
1 polymer ?
#
loop_
_entity_poly.entity_id
_entity_poly.type
_entity_poly.pdbx_seq_one_letter_code
_entity_poly.pdbx_strand_id
1 'polypeptide(L)'
;MHMRSELKCNAQQHGARRGGSSLLRRGRGLVVTRKTWYTLGLAVSLASLMPSTVSSQARGASAVAPLSHSVFLEELTWLEVRDAIATGHSTVIVPIGGTEQNGPYLALGKHNFVVKGIAETTARVLGNALVAPIVAIGPGGSIDPATGHMRWPGSMAVRREVFQELLVDILSNLRHHGFRDIVVIAEHEGSSSQERPGPAFETVTELDKRWGPGETRAHFVPEYRDQLEDDGHASTFLRDVLGVVEEVMDQEVPESGDRYLQDGRNPVGTHEGYYYSAVTMAVNPAAVRAAERIAAGPQASYGVDWGSPEQLATNGRKLIDYRAKLIADAIRNAIVSSREP
;
A
#
# COMPACT_ATOMS: atom_id res chain seq x y z
N MET A 1 -23.84 24.41 -56.09
CA MET A 1 -24.04 23.18 -56.87
C MET A 1 -23.96 22.02 -55.89
N HIS A 2 -25.11 21.38 -55.60
CA HIS A 2 -25.38 20.15 -54.82
C HIS A 2 -24.92 20.07 -53.34
N MET A 3 -25.83 20.21 -52.35
CA MET A 3 -26.76 19.22 -51.74
C MET A 3 -26.08 18.13 -50.88
N ARG A 4 -26.21 18.22 -49.54
CA ARG A 4 -27.17 17.51 -48.63
C ARG A 4 -26.81 16.04 -48.36
N SER A 5 -26.66 15.69 -47.08
CA SER A 5 -27.57 14.75 -46.40
C SER A 5 -27.31 14.67 -44.89
N GLU A 6 -28.32 15.07 -44.11
CA GLU A 6 -28.54 14.64 -42.73
C GLU A 6 -28.88 13.15 -42.68
N LEU A 7 -28.61 12.52 -41.54
CA LEU A 7 -29.32 11.32 -41.09
C LEU A 7 -29.69 11.47 -39.62
N LYS A 8 -30.94 11.87 -39.39
CA LYS A 8 -31.73 11.53 -38.19
C LYS A 8 -32.75 10.47 -38.59
N CYS A 9 -32.86 9.39 -37.81
CA CYS A 9 -34.12 8.66 -37.57
C CYS A 9 -33.89 7.54 -36.53
N ASN A 10 -34.85 7.00 -35.80
CA ASN A 10 -35.88 7.49 -34.88
C ASN A 10 -36.45 6.23 -34.17
N ALA A 11 -36.84 6.38 -32.91
CA ALA A 11 -37.80 5.63 -32.08
C ALA A 11 -38.42 4.26 -32.50
N GLN A 12 -38.54 3.35 -31.52
CA GLN A 12 -39.79 2.64 -31.11
C GLN A 12 -39.48 1.74 -29.88
N GLN A 13 -40.01 1.99 -28.67
CA GLN A 13 -41.31 1.60 -28.09
C GLN A 13 -41.68 0.11 -28.09
N HIS A 14 -41.89 -0.44 -26.88
CA HIS A 14 -42.89 -1.44 -26.40
C HIS A 14 -42.28 -2.15 -25.17
N GLY A 15 -42.95 -2.49 -24.08
CA GLY A 15 -44.36 -2.48 -23.68
C GLY A 15 -44.46 -3.19 -22.30
N ALA A 16 -45.41 -2.76 -21.48
CA ALA A 16 -45.67 -3.25 -20.12
C ALA A 16 -46.34 -4.63 -20.04
N ARG A 17 -46.24 -5.30 -18.87
CA ARG A 17 -47.29 -6.08 -18.12
C ARG A 17 -46.61 -6.91 -17.01
N ARG A 18 -46.94 -6.76 -15.70
CA ARG A 18 -48.15 -7.15 -14.91
C ARG A 18 -48.33 -8.67 -14.66
N GLY A 19 -48.51 -9.01 -13.37
CA GLY A 19 -49.08 -10.27 -12.83
C GLY A 19 -48.16 -10.83 -11.73
N GLY A 20 -48.49 -10.81 -10.43
CA GLY A 20 -49.62 -11.51 -9.77
C GLY A 20 -49.27 -13.00 -9.68
N SER A 21 -49.35 -13.76 -8.58
CA SER A 21 -50.09 -13.69 -7.32
C SER A 21 -49.59 -14.89 -6.46
N SER A 22 -49.38 -14.73 -5.15
CA SER A 22 -50.24 -15.24 -4.05
C SER A 22 -50.17 -16.75 -3.72
N LEU A 23 -50.51 -17.02 -2.43
CA LEU A 23 -50.89 -18.28 -1.77
C LEU A 23 -49.75 -19.03 -1.05
N LEU A 24 -49.59 -18.86 0.27
CA LEU A 24 -50.32 -19.54 1.36
C LEU A 24 -50.05 -21.06 1.45
N ARG A 25 -49.34 -21.47 2.52
CA ARG A 25 -49.82 -22.59 3.35
C ARG A 25 -49.26 -22.57 4.77
N ARG A 26 -50.19 -22.48 5.73
CA ARG A 26 -50.03 -22.81 7.15
C ARG A 26 -49.93 -24.33 7.34
N GLY A 27 -49.20 -24.76 8.37
CA GLY A 27 -49.36 -26.07 9.02
C GLY A 27 -48.55 -26.11 10.32
N ARG A 28 -49.17 -25.83 11.47
CA ARG A 28 -49.41 -26.77 12.60
C ARG A 28 -48.11 -27.47 13.06
N GLY A 29 -47.53 -27.19 14.24
CA GLY A 29 -48.18 -27.11 15.55
C GLY A 29 -48.34 -28.53 16.11
N LEU A 30 -47.37 -29.01 16.90
CA LEU A 30 -47.55 -30.16 17.78
C LEU A 30 -46.84 -29.91 19.11
N VAL A 31 -47.64 -29.76 20.17
CA VAL A 31 -47.25 -29.75 21.58
C VAL A 31 -48.00 -30.90 22.23
N VAL A 32 -47.30 -31.87 22.83
CA VAL A 32 -47.85 -32.90 23.73
C VAL A 32 -46.75 -33.30 24.74
N THR A 33 -46.68 -32.62 25.89
CA THR A 33 -47.07 -33.00 27.28
C THR A 33 -46.06 -33.79 28.12
N ARG A 34 -45.87 -33.30 29.35
CA ARG A 34 -45.12 -33.83 30.51
C ARG A 34 -45.75 -35.09 31.13
N LYS A 35 -44.94 -35.81 31.95
CA LYS A 35 -45.21 -36.62 33.19
C LYS A 35 -44.65 -38.07 33.06
N THR A 36 -44.05 -38.76 34.04
CA THR A 36 -43.62 -38.56 35.44
C THR A 36 -42.57 -39.66 35.76
N TRP A 37 -41.71 -39.36 36.73
CA TRP A 37 -40.77 -40.15 37.52
C TRP A 37 -40.99 -41.67 37.69
N TYR A 38 -39.89 -42.43 37.57
CA TYR A 38 -39.63 -43.66 38.33
C TYR A 38 -38.23 -43.57 38.95
N THR A 39 -38.17 -43.61 40.28
CA THR A 39 -36.97 -43.89 41.06
C THR A 39 -36.76 -45.40 41.14
N LEU A 40 -35.61 -45.90 40.72
CA LEU A 40 -35.07 -47.16 41.19
C LEU A 40 -33.55 -47.04 41.32
N GLY A 41 -33.05 -47.40 42.49
CA GLY A 41 -31.69 -47.12 42.93
C GLY A 41 -30.64 -48.12 42.46
N LEU A 42 -29.40 -47.65 42.67
CA LEU A 42 -28.19 -48.38 43.05
C LEU A 42 -27.54 -49.33 42.03
N ALA A 43 -26.48 -48.83 41.40
CA ALA A 43 -25.17 -49.48 41.39
C ALA A 43 -24.11 -48.45 40.99
N VAL A 44 -23.44 -47.86 41.99
CA VAL A 44 -22.23 -47.06 41.76
C VAL A 44 -21.09 -48.05 41.52
N SER A 45 -20.85 -48.40 40.26
CA SER A 45 -19.58 -48.99 39.85
C SER A 45 -18.57 -47.85 39.79
N LEU A 46 -17.71 -47.77 40.80
CA LEU A 46 -16.42 -47.07 40.70
C LEU A 46 -15.54 -47.84 39.70
N ALA A 47 -15.81 -47.66 38.41
CA ALA A 47 -14.81 -47.88 37.40
C ALA A 47 -13.85 -46.69 37.48
N SER A 48 -12.63 -46.97 37.91
CA SER A 48 -11.52 -46.02 37.91
C SER A 48 -11.36 -45.44 36.50
N LEU A 49 -11.96 -44.27 36.27
CA LEU A 49 -11.65 -43.41 35.14
C LEU A 49 -10.21 -42.93 35.34
N MET A 50 -9.27 -43.76 34.92
CA MET A 50 -7.92 -43.30 34.61
C MET A 50 -8.12 -42.13 33.65
N PRO A 51 -7.60 -40.92 33.96
CA PRO A 51 -7.55 -39.86 32.97
C PRO A 51 -6.85 -40.47 31.78
N SER A 52 -7.56 -40.65 30.68
CA SER A 52 -6.94 -40.91 29.40
C SER A 52 -6.02 -39.73 29.23
N THR A 53 -4.72 -39.94 29.44
CA THR A 53 -3.71 -38.98 29.05
C THR A 53 -3.91 -38.85 27.56
N VAL A 54 -4.65 -37.80 27.16
CA VAL A 54 -4.61 -37.30 25.81
C VAL A 54 -3.13 -36.98 25.62
N SER A 55 -2.43 -37.92 25.01
CA SER A 55 -1.05 -37.75 24.63
C SER A 55 -1.05 -36.47 23.81
N SER A 56 -0.44 -35.44 24.37
CA SER A 56 -0.15 -34.17 23.71
C SER A 56 0.83 -34.46 22.58
N GLN A 57 0.33 -35.08 21.52
CA GLN A 57 0.95 -35.13 20.20
C GLN A 57 0.41 -33.96 19.39
N ALA A 58 0.51 -32.76 19.95
CA ALA A 58 0.61 -31.52 19.17
C ALA A 58 2.08 -31.05 19.11
N ARG A 59 3.04 -31.99 19.21
CA ARG A 59 4.45 -31.76 18.90
C ARG A 59 4.72 -32.32 17.51
N GLY A 60 4.29 -31.57 16.51
CA GLY A 60 4.46 -31.95 15.11
C GLY A 60 4.13 -30.84 14.13
N ALA A 61 4.15 -29.57 14.55
CA ALA A 61 4.40 -28.51 13.59
C ALA A 61 5.88 -28.66 13.21
N SER A 62 6.12 -29.22 12.03
CA SER A 62 7.42 -29.39 11.42
C SER A 62 8.25 -28.13 11.65
N ALA A 63 9.38 -28.27 12.37
CA ALA A 63 10.37 -27.22 12.53
C ALA A 63 11.10 -27.04 11.19
N VAL A 64 10.37 -26.53 10.19
CA VAL A 64 10.97 -26.06 8.95
C VAL A 64 11.77 -24.83 9.32
N ALA A 65 13.08 -24.89 9.14
CA ALA A 65 13.94 -23.73 9.35
C ALA A 65 13.47 -22.57 8.45
N PRO A 66 13.50 -21.33 8.94
CA PRO A 66 13.05 -20.20 8.15
C PRO A 66 13.87 -20.08 6.85
N LEU A 67 13.21 -19.72 5.75
CA LEU A 67 13.84 -19.50 4.44
C LEU A 67 14.76 -18.27 4.48
N SER A 68 14.40 -17.27 5.28
CA SER A 68 15.12 -15.99 5.36
C SER A 68 14.86 -15.28 6.69
N HIS A 69 15.68 -14.25 6.99
CA HIS A 69 15.40 -13.26 8.03
C HIS A 69 14.68 -12.02 7.45
N SER A 70 13.87 -12.24 6.42
CA SER A 70 13.13 -11.18 5.74
C SER A 70 11.92 -10.71 6.55
N VAL A 71 11.55 -9.46 6.33
CA VAL A 71 10.28 -8.89 6.78
C VAL A 71 9.23 -8.89 5.67
N PHE A 72 9.59 -9.22 4.43
CA PHE A 72 8.69 -9.20 3.28
C PHE A 72 7.89 -10.50 3.18
N LEU A 73 6.56 -10.40 3.09
CA LEU A 73 5.68 -11.57 2.98
C LEU A 73 5.99 -12.44 1.75
N GLU A 74 6.40 -11.83 0.64
CA GLU A 74 6.74 -12.53 -0.61
C GLU A 74 8.04 -13.35 -0.53
N GLU A 75 8.82 -13.19 0.55
CA GLU A 75 10.08 -13.90 0.81
C GLU A 75 9.95 -14.93 1.95
N LEU A 76 8.74 -15.10 2.48
CA LEU A 76 8.40 -16.02 3.57
C LEU A 76 7.42 -17.09 3.10
N THR A 77 7.52 -18.29 3.67
CA THR A 77 6.46 -19.29 3.58
C THR A 77 5.25 -18.88 4.42
N TRP A 78 4.07 -19.39 4.07
CA TRP A 78 2.86 -19.15 4.87
C TRP A 78 2.99 -19.66 6.32
N LEU A 79 3.82 -20.68 6.56
CA LEU A 79 4.10 -21.22 7.91
C LEU A 79 4.89 -20.20 8.74
N GLU A 80 5.91 -19.58 8.16
CA GLU A 80 6.68 -18.51 8.83
C GLU A 80 5.79 -17.31 9.15
N VAL A 81 4.89 -16.92 8.24
CA VAL A 81 3.93 -15.83 8.50
C VAL A 81 2.97 -16.17 9.64
N ARG A 82 2.39 -17.39 9.63
CA ARG A 82 1.53 -17.88 10.73
C ARG A 82 2.26 -17.80 12.06
N ASP A 83 3.49 -18.30 12.12
CA ASP A 83 4.27 -18.37 13.35
C ASP A 83 4.74 -16.97 13.80
N ALA A 84 5.07 -16.07 12.87
CA ALA A 84 5.37 -14.67 13.16
C ALA A 84 4.18 -13.97 13.82
N ILE A 85 2.97 -14.12 13.26
CA ILE A 85 1.74 -13.55 13.86
C ILE A 85 1.50 -14.14 15.25
N ALA A 86 1.60 -15.46 15.41
CA ALA A 86 1.41 -16.14 16.69
C ALA A 86 2.45 -15.72 17.77
N THR A 87 3.62 -15.25 17.34
CA THR A 87 4.70 -14.78 18.22
C THR A 87 4.75 -13.25 18.40
N GLY A 88 3.77 -12.52 17.86
CA GLY A 88 3.56 -11.10 18.14
C GLY A 88 3.83 -10.13 16.99
N HIS A 89 4.17 -10.61 15.79
CA HIS A 89 4.23 -9.78 14.59
C HIS A 89 2.81 -9.45 14.12
N SER A 90 2.20 -8.49 14.81
CA SER A 90 0.79 -8.12 14.67
C SER A 90 0.56 -6.96 13.72
N THR A 91 1.62 -6.28 13.30
CA THR A 91 1.56 -5.17 12.34
C THR A 91 1.95 -5.66 10.94
N VAL A 92 1.27 -5.18 9.91
CA VAL A 92 1.69 -5.34 8.51
C VAL A 92 1.67 -4.00 7.80
N ILE A 93 2.76 -3.66 7.13
CA ILE A 93 2.89 -2.46 6.29
C ILE A 93 2.52 -2.85 4.86
N VAL A 94 1.58 -2.12 4.27
CA VAL A 94 1.16 -2.24 2.86
C VAL A 94 1.72 -1.02 2.11
N PRO A 95 2.88 -1.16 1.45
CA PRO A 95 3.47 -0.09 0.69
C PRO A 95 2.77 0.09 -0.66
N ILE A 96 2.41 1.33 -0.98
CA ILE A 96 1.96 1.74 -2.32
C ILE A 96 3.11 2.48 -3.00
N GLY A 97 3.53 1.97 -4.15
CA GLY A 97 4.51 2.58 -5.03
C GLY A 97 3.85 3.03 -6.33
N GLY A 98 4.60 2.93 -7.43
CA GLY A 98 4.16 3.46 -8.72
C GLY A 98 5.11 3.09 -9.86
N THR A 99 4.58 3.12 -11.07
CA THR A 99 5.35 2.93 -12.30
C THR A 99 5.08 4.09 -13.23
N GLU A 100 5.99 5.04 -13.23
CA GLU A 100 5.82 6.30 -13.96
C GLU A 100 7.13 6.86 -14.46
N GLN A 101 7.02 7.76 -15.41
CA GLN A 101 8.13 8.51 -15.98
C GLN A 101 8.91 9.31 -14.91
N ASN A 102 10.24 9.28 -14.92
CA ASN A 102 11.11 9.88 -13.88
C ASN A 102 12.32 10.62 -14.50
N GLY A 103 12.13 11.21 -15.67
CA GLY A 103 13.24 11.70 -16.48
C GLY A 103 14.14 10.59 -17.06
N PRO A 104 15.26 10.95 -17.70
CA PRO A 104 16.08 10.03 -18.49
C PRO A 104 17.01 9.11 -17.67
N TYR A 105 17.31 9.48 -16.42
CA TYR A 105 18.36 8.80 -15.64
C TYR A 105 17.84 7.85 -14.56
N LEU A 106 16.53 7.73 -14.40
CA LEU A 106 15.94 6.95 -13.32
C LEU A 106 14.87 6.00 -13.87
N ALA A 107 14.87 4.76 -13.38
CA ALA A 107 13.92 3.75 -13.82
C ALA A 107 12.47 4.13 -13.50
N LEU A 108 11.51 3.64 -14.29
CA LEU A 108 10.08 3.94 -14.12
C LEU A 108 9.55 3.54 -12.72
N GLY A 109 10.13 2.49 -12.14
CA GLY A 109 9.74 1.97 -10.83
C GLY A 109 10.39 2.65 -9.61
N LYS A 110 10.95 3.86 -9.75
CA LYS A 110 11.56 4.65 -8.66
C LYS A 110 10.79 4.54 -7.34
N HIS A 111 9.49 4.80 -7.44
CA HIS A 111 8.54 4.78 -6.34
C HIS A 111 8.52 3.45 -5.57
N ASN A 112 8.57 2.33 -6.31
CA ASN A 112 8.65 0.99 -5.74
C ASN A 112 9.98 0.75 -5.00
N PHE A 113 11.11 1.22 -5.53
CA PHE A 113 12.41 1.05 -4.86
C PHE A 113 12.50 1.89 -3.58
N VAL A 114 12.01 3.14 -3.63
CA VAL A 114 12.01 4.05 -2.49
C VAL A 114 11.13 3.51 -1.36
N VAL A 115 9.87 3.16 -1.66
CA VAL A 115 8.97 2.63 -0.64
C VAL A 115 9.44 1.28 -0.11
N LYS A 116 10.08 0.43 -0.94
CA LYS A 116 10.65 -0.85 -0.50
C LYS A 116 11.69 -0.65 0.60
N GLY A 117 12.69 0.19 0.34
CA GLY A 117 13.79 0.43 1.28
C GLY A 117 13.31 1.04 2.59
N ILE A 118 12.34 1.95 2.52
CA ILE A 118 11.79 2.61 3.70
C ILE A 118 10.87 1.66 4.48
N ALA A 119 9.98 0.94 3.82
CA ALA A 119 9.08 -0.03 4.46
C ALA A 119 9.87 -1.12 5.20
N GLU A 120 10.94 -1.64 4.59
CA GLU A 120 11.81 -2.62 5.23
C GLU A 120 12.41 -2.09 6.53
N THR A 121 13.09 -0.94 6.44
CA THR A 121 13.77 -0.35 7.60
C THR A 121 12.74 0.06 8.66
N THR A 122 11.59 0.60 8.28
CA THR A 122 10.49 0.91 9.22
C THR A 122 9.99 -0.35 9.93
N ALA A 123 9.75 -1.44 9.20
CA ALA A 123 9.30 -2.70 9.80
C ALA A 123 10.32 -3.22 10.82
N ARG A 124 11.62 -3.15 10.49
CA ARG A 124 12.70 -3.52 11.41
C ARG A 124 12.79 -2.60 12.63
N VAL A 125 12.56 -1.29 12.47
CA VAL A 125 12.53 -0.33 13.59
C VAL A 125 11.32 -0.55 14.50
N LEU A 126 10.17 -0.95 13.95
CA LEU A 126 8.99 -1.33 14.74
C LEU A 126 9.22 -2.63 15.52
N GLY A 127 9.92 -3.59 14.92
CA GLY A 127 10.32 -4.85 15.55
C GLY A 127 9.22 -5.91 15.66
N ASN A 128 7.99 -5.57 15.27
CA ASN A 128 6.82 -6.46 15.28
C ASN A 128 5.98 -6.35 13.99
N ALA A 129 6.61 -5.89 12.91
CA ALA A 129 5.94 -5.61 11.65
C ALA A 129 6.51 -6.47 10.51
N LEU A 130 5.62 -6.91 9.61
CA LEU A 130 5.95 -7.47 8.30
C LEU A 130 5.57 -6.48 7.19
N VAL A 131 6.04 -6.71 5.97
CA VAL A 131 5.79 -5.87 4.79
C VAL A 131 5.08 -6.70 3.73
N ALA A 132 3.88 -6.29 3.35
CA ALA A 132 3.12 -6.89 2.26
C ALA A 132 3.74 -6.56 0.89
N PRO A 133 3.39 -7.31 -0.18
CA PRO A 133 3.81 -6.97 -1.54
C PRO A 133 3.45 -5.53 -1.91
N ILE A 134 4.33 -4.87 -2.65
CA ILE A 134 4.13 -3.47 -3.07
C ILE A 134 2.97 -3.39 -4.06
N VAL A 135 2.03 -2.50 -3.78
CA VAL A 135 1.01 -2.10 -4.77
C VAL A 135 1.68 -1.16 -5.77
N ALA A 136 2.21 -1.72 -6.85
CA ALA A 136 3.09 -1.03 -7.79
C ALA A 136 2.39 -0.22 -8.89
N ILE A 137 1.05 -0.31 -8.97
CA ILE A 137 0.22 0.38 -9.96
C ILE A 137 -0.94 1.04 -9.23
N GLY A 138 -0.94 2.38 -9.23
CA GLY A 138 -1.99 3.22 -8.67
C GLY A 138 -2.59 4.18 -9.71
N PRO A 139 -3.44 5.11 -9.30
CA PRO A 139 -3.94 6.19 -10.14
C PRO A 139 -2.82 7.18 -10.48
N GLY A 140 -2.62 7.45 -11.77
CA GLY A 140 -1.56 8.32 -12.27
C GLY A 140 -1.92 9.09 -13.55
N GLY A 141 -3.21 9.13 -13.91
CA GLY A 141 -3.70 9.80 -15.13
C GLY A 141 -4.77 9.00 -15.87
N SER A 142 -5.28 9.58 -16.96
CA SER A 142 -6.28 8.97 -17.86
C SER A 142 -5.62 8.51 -19.17
N ILE A 143 -6.20 7.49 -19.82
CA ILE A 143 -5.72 6.96 -21.12
C ILE A 143 -6.24 7.82 -22.28
N ASP A 144 -7.51 8.21 -22.23
CA ASP A 144 -8.17 8.95 -23.31
C ASP A 144 -9.05 10.09 -22.75
N PRO A 145 -8.65 11.37 -22.94
CA PRO A 145 -7.33 11.77 -23.42
C PRO A 145 -6.23 11.40 -22.43
N ALA A 146 -4.99 11.28 -22.92
CA ALA A 146 -3.84 11.03 -22.07
C ALA A 146 -3.59 12.20 -21.11
N THR A 147 -3.67 11.97 -19.80
CA THR A 147 -3.40 12.98 -18.75
C THR A 147 -2.41 12.47 -17.71
N GLY A 148 -1.87 13.35 -16.87
CA GLY A 148 -0.89 12.96 -15.85
C GLY A 148 0.31 12.23 -16.46
N HIS A 149 0.78 11.18 -15.79
CA HIS A 149 1.94 10.37 -16.19
C HIS A 149 1.64 9.48 -17.41
N MET A 150 0.36 9.29 -17.76
CA MET A 150 -0.05 8.54 -18.96
C MET A 150 0.32 9.25 -20.27
N ARG A 151 0.84 10.48 -20.20
CA ARG A 151 1.42 11.18 -21.36
C ARG A 151 2.76 10.59 -21.81
N TRP A 152 3.45 9.82 -20.96
CA TRP A 152 4.78 9.26 -21.25
C TRP A 152 4.78 7.72 -21.37
N PRO A 153 5.54 7.16 -22.32
CA PRO A 153 5.61 5.71 -22.52
C PRO A 153 6.17 4.97 -21.29
N GLY A 154 5.55 3.82 -20.99
CA GLY A 154 5.97 2.94 -19.89
C GLY A 154 5.32 3.26 -18.55
N SER A 155 4.75 4.46 -18.38
CA SER A 155 3.88 4.75 -17.23
C SER A 155 2.67 3.80 -17.22
N MET A 156 2.30 3.34 -16.04
CA MET A 156 1.13 2.49 -15.83
C MET A 156 0.24 3.10 -14.77
N ALA A 157 -1.02 3.35 -15.12
CA ALA A 157 -2.04 3.80 -14.19
C ALA A 157 -3.25 2.88 -14.23
N VAL A 158 -3.94 2.81 -13.10
CA VAL A 158 -5.23 2.14 -12.97
C VAL A 158 -6.32 3.16 -12.60
N ARG A 159 -7.57 2.89 -12.99
CA ARG A 159 -8.71 3.72 -12.60
C ARG A 159 -8.84 3.78 -11.08
N ARG A 160 -9.24 4.96 -10.56
CA ARG A 160 -9.40 5.19 -9.12
C ARG A 160 -10.22 4.11 -8.45
N GLU A 161 -11.38 3.77 -9.01
CA GLU A 161 -12.31 2.83 -8.40
C GLU A 161 -11.72 1.42 -8.31
N VAL A 162 -10.99 0.99 -9.35
CA VAL A 162 -10.33 -0.32 -9.39
C VAL A 162 -9.18 -0.39 -8.39
N PHE A 163 -8.44 0.71 -8.21
CA PHE A 163 -7.42 0.79 -7.17
C PHE A 163 -8.03 0.64 -5.78
N GLN A 164 -9.11 1.38 -5.50
CA GLN A 164 -9.79 1.31 -4.20
C GLN A 164 -10.37 -0.09 -3.94
N GLU A 165 -10.99 -0.73 -4.94
CA GLU A 165 -11.46 -2.12 -4.86
C GLU A 165 -10.32 -3.11 -4.58
N LEU A 166 -9.20 -3.00 -5.31
CA LEU A 166 -8.01 -3.82 -5.08
C LEU A 166 -7.49 -3.65 -3.65
N LEU A 167 -7.41 -2.40 -3.17
CA LEU A 167 -6.90 -2.10 -1.84
C LEU A 167 -7.86 -2.65 -0.75
N VAL A 168 -9.18 -2.57 -0.94
CA VAL A 168 -10.15 -3.21 -0.04
C VAL A 168 -9.89 -4.71 0.08
N ASP A 169 -9.67 -5.40 -1.03
CA ASP A 169 -9.41 -6.85 -1.02
C ASP A 169 -8.08 -7.18 -0.32
N ILE A 170 -7.01 -6.44 -0.61
CA ILE A 170 -5.69 -6.63 0.05
C ILE A 170 -5.81 -6.47 1.57
N LEU A 171 -6.39 -5.37 2.03
CA LEU A 171 -6.52 -5.09 3.46
C LEU A 171 -7.45 -6.09 4.16
N SER A 172 -8.53 -6.50 3.49
CA SER A 172 -9.46 -7.50 4.02
C SER A 172 -8.82 -8.88 4.16
N ASN A 173 -7.97 -9.28 3.21
CA ASN A 173 -7.20 -10.52 3.28
C ASN A 173 -6.22 -10.51 4.45
N LEU A 174 -5.49 -9.40 4.65
CA LEU A 174 -4.55 -9.25 5.77
C LEU A 174 -5.28 -9.30 7.12
N ARG A 175 -6.46 -8.67 7.22
CA ARG A 175 -7.33 -8.79 8.39
C ARG A 175 -7.77 -10.24 8.61
N HIS A 176 -8.18 -10.94 7.55
CA HIS A 176 -8.59 -12.34 7.63
C HIS A 176 -7.46 -13.25 8.14
N HIS A 177 -6.21 -12.95 7.78
CA HIS A 177 -5.04 -13.72 8.22
C HIS A 177 -4.59 -13.44 9.66
N GLY A 178 -5.23 -12.50 10.35
CA GLY A 178 -5.00 -12.24 11.78
C GLY A 178 -4.03 -11.10 12.10
N PHE A 179 -3.68 -10.26 11.13
CA PHE A 179 -2.98 -9.01 11.44
C PHE A 179 -3.90 -8.06 12.23
N ARG A 180 -3.32 -7.40 13.23
CA ARG A 180 -4.03 -6.47 14.11
C ARG A 180 -3.94 -5.04 13.62
N ASP A 181 -2.78 -4.62 13.17
CA ASP A 181 -2.53 -3.26 12.73
C ASP A 181 -2.09 -3.29 11.27
N ILE A 182 -2.99 -2.92 10.35
CA ILE A 182 -2.74 -2.95 8.90
C ILE A 182 -2.48 -1.52 8.45
N VAL A 183 -1.23 -1.23 8.11
CA VAL A 183 -0.73 0.14 7.92
C VAL A 183 -0.43 0.37 6.45
N VAL A 184 -1.13 1.32 5.82
CA VAL A 184 -0.85 1.77 4.46
C VAL A 184 0.09 2.97 4.49
N ILE A 185 1.19 2.86 3.74
CA ILE A 185 2.08 3.98 3.42
C ILE A 185 2.09 4.18 1.90
N ALA A 186 1.95 5.43 1.45
CA ALA A 186 1.83 5.74 0.03
C ALA A 186 2.96 6.66 -0.42
N GLU A 187 3.81 6.15 -1.31
CA GLU A 187 4.92 6.90 -1.88
C GLU A 187 4.54 7.56 -3.21
N HIS A 188 3.72 6.88 -4.01
CA HIS A 188 3.14 7.41 -5.23
C HIS A 188 1.61 7.23 -5.21
N GLU A 189 0.89 8.34 -5.26
CA GLU A 189 -0.52 8.47 -5.67
C GLU A 189 -0.85 9.96 -5.84
N GLY A 190 -1.88 10.33 -6.60
CA GLY A 190 -2.39 11.70 -6.65
C GLY A 190 -2.90 12.15 -5.27
N SER A 191 -2.25 13.16 -4.70
CA SER A 191 -2.46 13.81 -3.38
C SER A 191 -2.86 12.87 -2.24
N SER A 192 -1.95 12.64 -1.29
CA SER A 192 -2.21 11.80 -0.12
C SER A 192 -1.68 12.43 1.16
N SER A 193 -1.64 13.76 1.20
CA SER A 193 -1.45 14.52 2.43
C SER A 193 -2.79 14.68 3.15
N GLN A 194 -2.77 15.00 4.45
CA GLN A 194 -4.00 15.25 5.21
C GLN A 194 -4.89 16.33 4.58
N GLU A 195 -4.26 17.30 3.91
CA GLU A 195 -4.94 18.46 3.32
C GLU A 195 -5.62 18.13 1.98
N ARG A 196 -5.17 17.08 1.29
CA ARG A 196 -5.72 16.64 0.00
C ARG A 196 -5.78 15.11 -0.01
N PRO A 197 -6.86 14.50 0.52
CA PRO A 197 -6.94 13.06 0.71
C PRO A 197 -7.02 12.31 -0.63
N GLY A 198 -6.19 11.28 -0.74
CA GLY A 198 -6.09 10.42 -1.92
C GLY A 198 -6.98 9.19 -1.85
N PRO A 199 -7.06 8.40 -2.93
CA PRO A 199 -7.90 7.20 -2.95
C PRO A 199 -7.47 6.16 -1.92
N ALA A 200 -6.17 6.01 -1.63
CA ALA A 200 -5.70 5.15 -0.54
C ALA A 200 -6.20 5.62 0.83
N PHE A 201 -6.08 6.91 1.16
CA PHE A 201 -6.57 7.47 2.41
C PHE A 201 -8.08 7.22 2.56
N GLU A 202 -8.87 7.60 1.56
CA GLU A 202 -10.33 7.39 1.57
C GLU A 202 -10.70 5.92 1.78
N THR A 203 -10.01 5.02 1.08
CA THR A 203 -10.27 3.57 1.18
C THR A 203 -10.00 3.06 2.58
N VAL A 204 -8.83 3.41 3.14
CA VAL A 204 -8.43 2.98 4.47
C VAL A 204 -9.38 3.53 5.54
N THR A 205 -9.70 4.82 5.48
CA THR A 205 -10.64 5.46 6.42
C THR A 205 -12.02 4.82 6.36
N GLU A 206 -12.58 4.63 5.17
CA GLU A 206 -13.90 4.01 5.03
C GLU A 206 -13.90 2.53 5.39
N LEU A 207 -12.78 1.82 5.20
CA LEU A 207 -12.67 0.41 5.56
C LEU A 207 -12.51 0.23 7.07
N ASP A 208 -11.67 1.03 7.73
CA ASP A 208 -11.52 1.01 9.19
C ASP A 208 -12.85 1.35 9.90
N LYS A 209 -13.54 2.38 9.42
CA LYS A 209 -14.90 2.73 9.89
C LYS A 209 -15.89 1.58 9.73
N ARG A 210 -15.83 0.85 8.60
CA ARG A 210 -16.67 -0.34 8.36
C ARG A 210 -16.31 -1.51 9.27
N TRP A 211 -15.03 -1.69 9.60
CA TRP A 211 -14.59 -2.70 10.55
C TRP A 211 -15.05 -2.38 11.98
N GLY A 212 -15.21 -1.10 12.29
CA GLY A 212 -15.70 -0.61 13.56
C GLY A 212 -14.67 -0.77 14.68
N PRO A 213 -15.05 -0.44 15.93
CA PRO A 213 -14.18 -0.68 17.07
C PRO A 213 -13.93 -2.18 17.21
N GLY A 214 -12.66 -2.57 17.33
CA GLY A 214 -12.29 -3.96 17.38
C GLY A 214 -10.80 -4.15 17.56
N GLU A 215 -10.39 -5.42 17.58
CA GLU A 215 -8.98 -5.79 17.72
C GLU A 215 -8.17 -5.35 16.49
N THR A 216 -8.67 -5.58 15.27
CA THR A 216 -8.00 -5.18 14.03
C THR A 216 -8.38 -3.78 13.56
N ARG A 217 -7.38 -2.98 13.18
CA ARG A 217 -7.52 -1.61 12.66
C ARG A 217 -6.76 -1.43 11.34
N ALA A 218 -7.28 -0.57 10.47
CA ALA A 218 -6.58 -0.10 9.29
C ALA A 218 -6.13 1.35 9.49
N HIS A 219 -4.86 1.62 9.16
CA HIS A 219 -4.21 2.91 9.38
C HIS A 219 -3.66 3.44 8.07
N PHE A 220 -3.87 4.72 7.78
CA PHE A 220 -3.16 5.44 6.72
C PHE A 220 -2.20 6.41 7.39
N VAL A 221 -0.94 6.43 6.96
CA VAL A 221 0.11 7.29 7.55
C VAL A 221 0.44 8.43 6.58
N PRO A 222 -0.26 9.57 6.66
CA PRO A 222 -0.03 10.71 5.77
C PRO A 222 1.36 11.33 5.96
N GLU A 223 1.95 11.21 7.16
CA GLU A 223 3.28 11.71 7.46
C GLU A 223 4.36 11.11 6.57
N TYR A 224 4.11 9.95 5.96
CA TYR A 224 5.00 9.44 4.92
C TYR A 224 5.24 10.50 3.84
N ARG A 225 4.17 11.14 3.33
CA ARG A 225 4.26 12.10 2.23
C ARG A 225 4.55 13.52 2.70
N ASP A 226 3.96 13.95 3.81
CA ASP A 226 4.18 15.29 4.36
C ASP A 226 5.69 15.54 4.63
N GLN A 227 6.45 14.46 4.89
CA GLN A 227 7.91 14.51 5.03
C GLN A 227 8.67 14.84 3.72
N LEU A 228 8.05 14.74 2.55
CA LEU A 228 8.67 14.92 1.23
C LEU A 228 8.40 16.29 0.59
N GLU A 229 7.51 17.11 1.14
CA GLU A 229 7.17 18.43 0.60
C GLU A 229 8.35 19.41 0.77
N ASP A 230 8.33 20.57 0.10
CA ASP A 230 9.49 21.47 -0.02
C ASP A 230 10.06 21.95 1.34
N ASP A 231 9.24 21.97 2.40
CA ASP A 231 9.65 22.27 3.78
C ASP A 231 9.64 21.04 4.71
N GLY A 232 9.47 19.85 4.15
CA GLY A 232 9.36 18.57 4.85
C GLY A 232 10.66 18.11 5.50
N HIS A 233 10.54 17.05 6.31
CA HIS A 233 11.67 16.46 7.04
C HIS A 233 12.78 15.95 6.12
N ALA A 234 12.45 15.39 4.96
CA ALA A 234 13.45 14.92 3.99
C ALA A 234 14.25 16.11 3.43
N SER A 235 13.58 17.18 3.02
CA SER A 235 14.20 18.42 2.54
C SER A 235 15.10 19.07 3.61
N THR A 236 14.64 19.06 4.86
CA THR A 236 15.43 19.49 6.01
C THR A 236 16.68 18.62 6.22
N PHE A 237 16.56 17.30 6.11
CA PHE A 237 17.71 16.39 6.24
C PHE A 237 18.73 16.59 5.11
N LEU A 238 18.26 16.74 3.86
CA LEU A 238 19.12 17.03 2.72
C LEU A 238 19.96 18.29 3.00
N ARG A 239 19.30 19.39 3.38
CA ARG A 239 19.95 20.68 3.63
C ARG A 239 20.87 20.64 4.85
N ASP A 240 20.34 20.25 6.00
CA ASP A 240 20.98 20.48 7.29
C ASP A 240 21.98 19.38 7.67
N VAL A 241 21.82 18.17 7.11
CA VAL A 241 22.70 17.02 7.39
C VAL A 241 23.60 16.67 6.22
N LEU A 242 23.08 16.71 4.99
CA LEU A 242 23.86 16.36 3.81
C LEU A 242 24.45 17.58 3.08
N GLY A 243 24.03 18.81 3.42
CA GLY A 243 24.46 20.01 2.71
C GLY A 243 23.93 20.10 1.28
N VAL A 244 22.89 19.34 0.96
CA VAL A 244 22.26 19.27 -0.37
C VAL A 244 21.07 20.20 -0.41
N VAL A 245 21.10 21.16 -1.32
CA VAL A 245 19.97 22.06 -1.62
C VAL A 245 19.66 21.91 -3.09
N GLU A 246 18.50 21.34 -3.40
CA GLU A 246 18.03 21.25 -4.78
C GLU A 246 17.41 22.59 -5.19
N GLU A 247 17.73 23.09 -6.39
CA GLU A 247 16.97 24.21 -6.95
C GLU A 247 15.56 23.70 -7.29
N VAL A 248 14.53 24.25 -6.64
CA VAL A 248 13.13 23.87 -6.88
C VAL A 248 12.80 24.06 -8.36
N MET A 249 12.61 22.95 -9.06
CA MET A 249 12.11 22.91 -10.42
C MET A 249 10.68 22.36 -10.44
N ASP A 250 9.84 22.83 -9.51
CA ASP A 250 8.40 22.53 -9.52
C ASP A 250 7.73 23.41 -10.59
N GLN A 251 8.01 23.09 -11.85
CA GLN A 251 7.26 23.64 -12.98
C GLN A 251 6.19 22.61 -13.32
N GLU A 252 4.94 22.93 -12.98
CA GLU A 252 3.77 22.18 -13.42
C GLU A 252 3.93 21.81 -14.89
N VAL A 253 3.86 20.51 -15.20
CA VAL A 253 3.91 20.08 -16.60
C VAL A 253 2.72 20.69 -17.32
N PRO A 254 2.92 21.61 -18.29
CA PRO A 254 1.82 22.28 -18.96
C PRO A 254 0.84 21.24 -19.53
N GLU A 255 -0.47 21.44 -19.32
CA GLU A 255 -1.50 20.57 -19.90
C GLU A 255 -1.40 20.52 -21.43
N SER A 256 -0.85 21.57 -22.04
CA SER A 256 -0.62 21.73 -23.47
C SER A 256 0.86 21.95 -23.79
N GLY A 257 1.58 20.91 -24.21
CA GLY A 257 2.96 21.03 -24.70
C GLY A 257 3.40 19.80 -25.47
N ASP A 258 4.19 20.01 -26.52
CA ASP A 258 4.72 18.93 -27.38
C ASP A 258 5.34 17.82 -26.55
N ARG A 259 4.88 16.59 -26.80
CA ARG A 259 5.04 15.39 -25.96
C ARG A 259 6.48 14.99 -25.59
N TYR A 260 7.51 15.66 -26.09
CA TYR A 260 8.90 15.21 -25.97
C TYR A 260 9.98 16.29 -25.87
N LEU A 261 9.66 17.59 -25.99
CA LEU A 261 10.70 18.63 -26.02
C LEU A 261 10.18 19.94 -25.43
N GLN A 262 10.81 20.40 -24.35
CA GLN A 262 11.00 21.84 -24.17
C GLN A 262 12.33 22.08 -23.46
N ASP A 263 13.11 22.99 -24.05
CA ASP A 263 14.18 23.81 -23.46
C ASP A 263 15.01 23.09 -22.40
N GLY A 264 16.25 22.71 -22.72
CA GLY A 264 17.19 21.94 -21.89
C GLY A 264 17.51 22.48 -20.48
N ARG A 265 16.67 23.33 -19.90
CA ARG A 265 16.59 23.67 -18.48
C ARG A 265 15.68 22.73 -17.68
N ASN A 266 14.65 22.09 -18.27
CA ASN A 266 13.90 21.01 -17.62
C ASN A 266 13.05 20.22 -18.64
N PRO A 267 13.43 19.00 -19.07
CA PRO A 267 12.64 18.27 -20.05
C PRO A 267 11.30 17.81 -19.43
N VAL A 268 10.19 18.25 -20.03
CA VAL A 268 8.80 17.77 -19.78
C VAL A 268 8.80 16.30 -19.33
N GLY A 269 8.56 16.06 -18.04
CA GLY A 269 8.58 14.71 -17.48
C GLY A 269 9.64 14.40 -16.40
N THR A 270 10.21 15.42 -15.79
CA THR A 270 11.13 15.28 -14.67
C THR A 270 10.39 15.54 -13.36
N HIS A 271 10.38 14.56 -12.46
CA HIS A 271 9.90 14.69 -11.08
C HIS A 271 10.75 13.81 -10.13
N GLU A 272 12.03 13.77 -10.45
CA GLU A 272 13.05 13.09 -9.69
C GLU A 272 14.10 14.10 -9.25
N GLY A 273 14.72 13.83 -8.11
CA GLY A 273 15.76 14.68 -7.52
C GLY A 273 16.84 13.83 -6.88
N TYR A 274 17.76 14.49 -6.19
CA TYR A 274 18.81 13.91 -5.37
C TYR A 274 18.20 12.92 -4.38
N TYR A 275 17.13 13.31 -3.68
CA TYR A 275 16.45 12.44 -2.72
C TYR A 275 16.13 11.07 -3.32
N TYR A 276 15.36 11.07 -4.40
CA TYR A 276 14.88 9.83 -5.02
C TYR A 276 16.01 8.99 -5.60
N SER A 277 16.99 9.65 -6.21
CA SER A 277 18.12 8.94 -6.82
C SER A 277 19.05 8.36 -5.76
N ALA A 278 19.31 9.08 -4.67
CA ALA A 278 20.08 8.59 -3.52
C ALA A 278 19.42 7.37 -2.91
N VAL A 279 18.13 7.46 -2.56
CA VAL A 279 17.38 6.36 -1.96
C VAL A 279 17.30 5.17 -2.92
N THR A 280 17.01 5.40 -4.20
CA THR A 280 16.97 4.33 -5.20
C THR A 280 18.35 3.68 -5.37
N MET A 281 19.43 4.45 -5.40
CA MET A 281 20.80 3.92 -5.43
C MET A 281 21.10 3.02 -4.24
N ALA A 282 20.61 3.36 -3.06
CA ALA A 282 20.81 2.55 -1.85
C ALA A 282 20.03 1.22 -1.89
N VAL A 283 18.92 1.15 -2.61
CA VAL A 283 18.06 -0.04 -2.70
C VAL A 283 18.40 -0.90 -3.91
N ASN A 284 18.56 -0.26 -5.07
CA ASN A 284 18.87 -0.89 -6.34
C ASN A 284 19.72 0.05 -7.22
N PRO A 285 21.06 -0.03 -7.14
CA PRO A 285 21.95 0.79 -7.96
C PRO A 285 21.69 0.69 -9.47
N ALA A 286 21.24 -0.47 -9.96
CA ALA A 286 20.98 -0.69 -11.37
C ALA A 286 19.76 0.10 -11.90
N ALA A 287 18.92 0.63 -11.01
CA ALA A 287 17.78 1.45 -11.37
C ALA A 287 18.13 2.93 -11.64
N VAL A 288 19.39 3.33 -11.41
CA VAL A 288 19.84 4.71 -11.58
C VAL A 288 21.03 4.76 -12.54
N ARG A 289 20.92 5.55 -13.60
CA ARG A 289 22.00 5.88 -14.54
C ARG A 289 22.89 6.98 -13.98
N ALA A 290 23.45 6.74 -12.79
CA ALA A 290 24.13 7.77 -12.01
C ALA A 290 25.39 8.27 -12.72
N ALA A 291 26.18 7.37 -13.32
CA ALA A 291 27.39 7.74 -14.05
C ALA A 291 27.07 8.61 -15.27
N GLU A 292 26.04 8.26 -16.05
CA GLU A 292 25.59 9.03 -17.20
C GLU A 292 25.02 10.39 -16.81
N ARG A 293 24.29 10.45 -15.67
CA ARG A 293 23.76 11.70 -15.13
C ARG A 293 24.88 12.66 -14.71
N ILE A 294 25.84 12.15 -13.95
CA ILE A 294 27.02 12.91 -13.50
C ILE A 294 27.81 13.41 -14.72
N ALA A 295 28.01 12.56 -15.74
CA ALA A 295 28.71 12.93 -16.96
C ALA A 295 27.96 13.98 -17.81
N ALA A 296 26.62 14.02 -17.74
CA ALA A 296 25.80 15.04 -18.42
C ALA A 296 25.92 16.44 -17.79
N GLY A 297 26.55 16.56 -16.61
CA GLY A 297 26.91 17.82 -15.99
C GLY A 297 25.80 18.45 -15.13
N PRO A 298 26.07 19.62 -14.53
CA PRO A 298 25.25 20.19 -13.44
C PRO A 298 23.77 20.42 -13.79
N GLN A 299 23.43 20.66 -15.06
CA GLN A 299 22.04 20.82 -15.48
C GLN A 299 21.22 19.54 -15.31
N ALA A 300 21.81 18.37 -15.59
CA ALA A 300 21.17 17.08 -15.36
C ALA A 300 21.03 16.75 -13.86
N SER A 301 21.80 17.43 -13.01
CA SER A 301 21.86 17.25 -11.56
C SER A 301 21.15 18.35 -10.78
N TYR A 302 20.38 19.21 -11.46
CA TYR A 302 19.66 20.35 -10.85
C TYR A 302 20.57 21.29 -10.04
N GLY A 303 21.78 21.52 -10.54
CA GLY A 303 22.78 22.36 -9.88
C GLY A 303 23.43 21.74 -8.64
N VAL A 304 23.04 20.51 -8.26
CA VAL A 304 23.58 19.81 -7.08
C VAL A 304 24.84 19.04 -7.46
N ASP A 305 25.82 18.99 -6.54
CA ASP A 305 26.93 18.03 -6.62
C ASP A 305 26.47 16.67 -6.10
N TRP A 306 26.43 15.69 -7.00
CA TRP A 306 25.92 14.35 -6.69
C TRP A 306 26.99 13.42 -6.09
N GLY A 307 28.25 13.84 -6.11
CA GLY A 307 29.38 13.01 -5.72
C GLY A 307 29.52 11.75 -6.59
N SER A 308 30.11 10.69 -6.04
CA SER A 308 30.18 9.39 -6.73
C SER A 308 28.89 8.57 -6.57
N PRO A 309 28.62 7.59 -7.44
CA PRO A 309 27.52 6.64 -7.24
C PRO A 309 27.51 5.98 -5.85
N GLU A 310 28.67 5.66 -5.29
CA GLU A 310 28.82 5.07 -3.95
C GLU A 310 28.46 6.07 -2.84
N GLN A 311 28.87 7.33 -2.99
CA GLN A 311 28.49 8.40 -2.07
C GLN A 311 26.98 8.63 -2.11
N LEU A 312 26.40 8.63 -3.30
CA LEU A 312 24.97 8.77 -3.51
C LEU A 312 24.18 7.64 -2.83
N ALA A 313 24.62 6.38 -2.98
CA ALA A 313 24.03 5.24 -2.28
C ALA A 313 24.19 5.34 -0.75
N THR A 314 25.35 5.79 -0.28
CA THR A 314 25.61 6.00 1.17
C THR A 314 24.66 7.03 1.76
N ASN A 315 24.46 8.14 1.06
CA ASN A 315 23.51 9.18 1.47
C ASN A 315 22.05 8.69 1.39
N GLY A 316 21.72 7.86 0.40
CA GLY A 316 20.44 7.17 0.32
C GLY A 316 20.15 6.30 1.53
N ARG A 317 21.14 5.55 2.05
CA ARG A 317 20.96 4.76 3.29
C ARG A 317 20.64 5.66 4.49
N LYS A 318 21.36 6.78 4.63
CA LYS A 318 21.10 7.75 5.71
C LYS A 318 19.68 8.32 5.64
N LEU A 319 19.21 8.64 4.42
CA LEU A 319 17.84 9.11 4.19
C LEU A 319 16.80 8.04 4.53
N ILE A 320 17.03 6.79 4.14
CA ILE A 320 16.16 5.66 4.50
C ILE A 320 16.09 5.52 6.03
N ASP A 321 17.23 5.49 6.72
CA ASP A 321 17.28 5.32 8.17
C ASP A 321 16.59 6.47 8.90
N TYR A 322 16.76 7.70 8.41
CA TYR A 322 16.11 8.88 8.96
C TYR A 322 14.59 8.82 8.79
N ARG A 323 14.11 8.64 7.56
CA ARG A 323 12.66 8.57 7.28
C ARG A 323 12.00 7.39 7.98
N ALA A 324 12.66 6.23 8.00
CA ALA A 324 12.11 5.04 8.60
C ALA A 324 11.81 5.20 10.10
N LYS A 325 12.64 5.97 10.83
CA LYS A 325 12.40 6.31 12.24
C LYS A 325 11.17 7.20 12.40
N LEU A 326 11.07 8.27 11.62
CA LEU A 326 9.93 9.18 11.67
C LEU A 326 8.61 8.46 11.33
N ILE A 327 8.63 7.61 10.31
CA ILE A 327 7.46 6.82 9.90
C ILE A 327 7.11 5.78 10.97
N ALA A 328 8.10 5.11 11.58
CA ALA A 328 7.84 4.18 12.67
C ALA A 328 7.19 4.87 13.87
N ASP A 329 7.60 6.10 14.19
CA ASP A 329 6.98 6.89 15.26
C ASP A 329 5.56 7.33 14.89
N ALA A 330 5.32 7.76 13.64
CA ALA A 330 3.98 8.05 13.15
C ALA A 330 3.04 6.82 13.22
N ILE A 331 3.54 5.65 12.84
CA ILE A 331 2.80 4.38 12.95
C ILE A 331 2.45 4.06 14.40
N ARG A 332 3.41 4.18 15.32
CA ARG A 332 3.16 3.96 16.76
C ARG A 332 2.08 4.90 17.27
N ASN A 333 2.14 6.17 16.91
CA ASN A 333 1.16 7.17 17.30
C ASN A 333 -0.23 6.83 16.73
N ALA A 334 -0.34 6.53 15.43
CA ALA A 334 -1.60 6.13 14.81
C ALA A 334 -2.23 4.91 15.50
N ILE A 335 -1.42 3.89 15.81
CA ILE A 335 -1.88 2.69 16.53
C ILE A 335 -2.39 3.05 17.93
N VAL A 336 -1.66 3.87 18.68
CA VAL A 336 -2.06 4.30 20.03
C VAL A 336 -3.35 5.11 19.98
N SER A 337 -3.40 6.16 19.16
CA SER A 337 -4.57 7.04 19.02
C SER A 337 -5.82 6.29 18.54
N SER A 338 -5.67 5.25 17.71
CA SER A 338 -6.81 4.45 17.29
C SER A 338 -7.50 3.73 18.45
N ARG A 339 -6.79 3.47 19.55
CA ARG A 339 -7.29 2.69 20.70
C ARG A 339 -7.72 3.54 21.88
N GLU A 340 -7.56 4.85 21.79
CA GLU A 340 -8.12 5.75 22.77
C GLU A 340 -9.65 5.74 22.65
N PRO A 341 -10.37 5.69 23.79
CA PRO A 341 -11.82 5.49 23.83
C PRO A 341 -12.66 6.67 23.35
#